data_AF-Q01UY5-F1
#
_entry.id   AF-Q01UY5-F1
#
_cell.length_a   1.000
_cell.length_b   1.000
_cell.length_c   1.000
_cell.angle_alpha   90.00
_cell.angle_beta   90.00
_cell.angle_gamma   90.00
#
_symmetry.space_group_name_H-M   'P 1'
#
loop_
_entity.id
_entity.type
_entity.pdbx_description
1 polymer ?
#
loop_
_entity_poly.entity_id
_entity_poly.type
_entity_poly.pdbx_seq_one_letter_code
_entity_poly.pdbx_strand_id
1 'polypeptide(L)'
;MSYKAETPFDSIEGSHEYVRMLSEAVDEARRDVEEEVASAEKDRADRRKEALLLVSYNLAKLNLHITSSRRILNDLRTLRRLLLAERGLPADDESEVGTAEEN
;
A
#
# COMPACT_ATOMS: atom_id res chain seq x y z
N MET A 1 1.99 22.82 -23.08
CA MET A 1 1.14 21.91 -22.28
C MET A 1 1.67 21.92 -20.86
N SER A 2 0.81 22.08 -19.85
CA SER A 2 1.23 21.97 -18.44
C SER A 2 1.26 20.49 -18.08
N TYR A 3 2.45 19.93 -17.84
CA TYR A 3 2.60 18.56 -17.36
C TYR A 3 2.17 18.51 -15.89
N LYS A 4 1.04 17.86 -15.61
CA LYS A 4 0.62 17.57 -14.24
C LYS A 4 1.35 16.30 -13.83
N ALA A 5 2.19 16.38 -12.80
CA ALA A 5 2.82 15.19 -12.26
C ALA A 5 1.74 14.20 -11.82
N GLU A 6 1.80 12.97 -12.34
CA GLU A 6 0.91 11.91 -11.90
C GLU A 6 1.25 11.53 -10.45
N THR A 7 0.19 11.38 -9.67
CA THR A 7 0.23 10.91 -8.30
C THR A 7 -0.28 9.47 -8.26
N PRO A 8 0.13 8.68 -7.24
CA PRO A 8 -0.41 7.34 -7.05
C PRO A 8 -1.94 7.31 -6.89
N PHE A 9 -2.58 8.46 -6.65
CA PHE A 9 -4.02 8.56 -6.41
C PHE A 9 -4.82 8.92 -7.66
N ASP A 10 -4.16 9.16 -8.80
CA ASP A 10 -4.86 9.48 -10.05
C ASP A 10 -5.51 8.24 -10.70
N SER A 11 -5.16 7.01 -10.27
CA SER A 11 -5.75 5.76 -10.74
C SER A 11 -5.95 4.72 -9.61
N ILE A 12 -6.83 3.74 -9.86
CA ILE A 12 -7.04 2.61 -8.94
C ILE A 12 -5.80 1.72 -8.91
N GLU A 13 -5.12 1.58 -10.04
CA GLU A 13 -3.87 0.84 -10.19
C GLU A 13 -2.75 1.47 -9.35
N GLY A 14 -2.57 2.80 -9.44
CA GLY A 14 -1.64 3.54 -8.62
C GLY A 14 -1.99 3.47 -7.13
N SER A 15 -3.28 3.52 -6.79
CA SER A 15 -3.73 3.46 -5.40
C SER A 15 -3.49 2.07 -4.80
N HIS A 16 -3.70 1.02 -5.60
CA HIS A 16 -3.40 -0.36 -5.21
C HIS A 16 -1.90 -0.53 -4.93
N GLU A 17 -1.05 0.03 -5.78
CA GLU A 17 0.39 -0.02 -5.62
C GLU A 17 0.88 0.79 -4.40
N TYR A 18 0.31 1.96 -4.17
CA TYR A 18 0.57 2.75 -2.97
C TYR A 18 0.25 1.96 -1.70
N VAL A 19 -0.92 1.31 -1.65
CA VAL A 19 -1.33 0.52 -0.48
C VAL A 19 -0.43 -0.71 -0.29
N ARG A 20 0.12 -1.30 -1.37
CA ARG A 20 1.15 -2.34 -1.27
C ARG A 20 2.41 -1.82 -0.57
N MET A 21 2.97 -0.72 -1.04
CA MET A 21 4.18 -0.12 -0.44
C MET A 21 3.93 0.32 1.01
N LEU A 22 2.75 0.88 1.30
CA LEU A 22 2.38 1.26 2.66
C LEU A 22 2.30 0.04 3.59
N SER A 23 1.81 -1.11 3.10
CA SER A 23 1.82 -2.37 3.86
C SER A 23 3.24 -2.78 4.24
N GLU A 24 4.18 -2.67 3.31
CA GLU A 24 5.59 -3.03 3.53
C GLU A 24 6.23 -2.14 4.60
N ALA A 25 6.01 -0.82 4.51
CA ALA A 25 6.50 0.14 5.49
C ALA A 25 5.89 -0.10 6.89
N VAL A 26 4.61 -0.46 6.96
CA VAL A 26 3.95 -0.78 8.24
C VAL A 26 4.50 -2.08 8.84
N ASP A 27 4.76 -3.10 8.02
CA ASP A 27 5.37 -4.34 8.50
C ASP A 27 6.82 -4.14 8.95
N GLU A 28 7.58 -3.26 8.30
CA GLU A 28 8.90 -2.83 8.78
C GLU A 28 8.81 -2.15 10.16
N ALA A 29 7.98 -1.12 10.28
CA ALA A 29 7.79 -0.42 11.55
C ALA A 29 7.32 -1.34 12.69
N ARG A 30 6.57 -2.40 12.37
CA ARG A 30 6.17 -3.41 13.37
C ARG A 30 7.35 -4.20 13.91
N ARG A 31 8.28 -4.62 13.04
CA ARG A 31 9.50 -5.33 13.45
C ARG A 31 10.36 -4.45 14.35
N ASP A 32 10.54 -3.19 13.98
CA ASP A 32 11.32 -2.23 14.78
C ASP A 32 10.71 -2.04 16.17
N VAL A 33 9.38 -1.91 16.25
CA VAL A 33 8.67 -1.78 17.54
C VAL A 33 8.79 -3.06 18.38
N GLU A 34 8.75 -4.24 17.76
CA GLU A 34 8.96 -5.52 18.46
C GLU A 34 10.36 -5.61 19.08
N GLU A 35 11.40 -5.16 18.36
CA GLU A 35 12.76 -5.05 18.88
C GLU A 35 12.85 -4.04 20.05
N GLU A 36 12.19 -2.89 19.93
CA GLU A 36 12.13 -1.89 21.01
C GLU A 36 11.41 -2.40 22.26
N VAL A 37 10.33 -3.18 22.09
CA VAL A 37 9.64 -3.83 23.21
C VAL A 37 10.58 -4.79 23.93
N ALA A 38 11.33 -5.60 23.18
CA ALA A 38 12.30 -6.53 23.75
C ALA A 38 13.44 -5.79 24.48
N SER A 39 13.88 -4.64 23.97
CA SER A 39 14.85 -3.79 24.67
C SER A 39 14.28 -3.20 25.96
N ALA A 40 13.08 -2.63 25.90
CA ALA A 40 12.43 -2.04 27.08
C ALA A 40 12.19 -3.07 28.20
N GLU A 41 11.90 -4.32 27.82
CA GLU A 41 11.80 -5.44 28.78
C GLU A 41 13.13 -5.73 29.48
N LYS A 42 14.23 -5.81 28.73
CA LYS A 42 15.58 -6.02 29.29
C LYS A 42 15.98 -4.91 30.24
N ASP A 43 15.61 -3.67 29.91
CA ASP A 43 15.90 -2.48 30.69
C ASP A 43 14.95 -2.29 31.89
N ARG A 44 13.93 -3.15 32.05
CA ARG A 44 12.83 -3.01 33.03
C ARG A 44 12.14 -1.64 32.96
N ALA A 45 11.99 -1.12 31.74
CA ALA A 45 11.38 0.16 31.46
C ALA A 45 9.86 0.02 31.24
N ASP A 46 9.12 -0.36 32.28
CA ASP A 46 7.71 -0.79 32.19
C ASP A 46 6.81 0.23 31.46
N ARG A 47 6.90 1.52 31.80
CA ARG A 47 6.09 2.56 31.12
C ARG A 47 6.41 2.69 29.63
N ARG A 48 7.67 2.52 29.24
CA ARG A 48 8.07 2.56 27.82
C ARG A 48 7.53 1.34 27.10
N LYS A 49 7.63 0.16 27.71
CA LYS A 49 7.05 -1.07 27.18
C LYS A 49 5.54 -0.94 26.98
N GLU A 50 4.81 -0.43 27.96
CA GLU A 50 3.36 -0.20 27.85
C GLU A 50 3.01 0.72 26.66
N ALA A 51 3.74 1.82 26.49
CA ALA A 51 3.56 2.71 25.35
C ALA A 51 3.85 2.01 24.01
N LEU A 52 4.94 1.22 23.93
CA LEU A 52 5.29 0.46 22.72
C LEU A 52 4.25 -0.63 22.39
N LEU A 53 3.65 -1.26 23.40
CA LEU A 53 2.54 -2.21 23.19
C LEU A 53 1.31 -1.52 22.59
N LEU A 54 0.99 -0.29 23.01
CA LEU A 54 -0.06 0.51 22.38
C LEU A 54 0.27 0.88 20.93
N VAL A 55 1.54 1.18 20.63
CA VAL A 55 1.99 1.42 19.25
C VAL A 55 1.83 0.16 18.40
N SER A 56 2.31 -0.99 18.89
CA SER A 56 2.18 -2.29 18.22
C SER A 56 0.72 -2.62 17.92
N TYR A 57 -0.18 -2.40 18.87
CA TYR A 57 -1.62 -2.58 18.66
C TYR A 57 -2.17 -1.70 17.53
N ASN A 58 -1.81 -0.40 17.51
CA ASN A 58 -2.26 0.50 16.45
C ASN A 58 -1.67 0.15 15.08
N LEU A 59 -0.41 -0.32 15.02
CA LEU A 59 0.20 -0.81 13.78
C LEU A 59 -0.49 -2.07 13.27
N ALA A 60 -0.85 -3.01 14.15
CA ALA A 60 -1.62 -4.19 13.77
C ALA A 60 -3.01 -3.81 13.23
N LYS A 61 -3.68 -2.85 13.86
CA LYS A 61 -4.96 -2.30 13.38
C LYS A 61 -4.82 -1.62 12.02
N LEU A 62 -3.76 -0.84 11.81
CA LEU A 62 -3.48 -0.20 10.54
C LEU A 62 -3.24 -1.24 9.43
N ASN A 63 -2.46 -2.29 9.70
CA ASN A 63 -2.20 -3.37 8.75
C ASN A 63 -3.49 -4.10 8.32
N LEU A 64 -4.42 -4.33 9.26
CA LEU A 64 -5.74 -4.89 8.95
C LEU A 64 -6.53 -4.01 7.96
N HIS A 65 -6.54 -2.70 8.19
CA HIS A 65 -7.22 -1.76 7.29
C HIS A 65 -6.56 -1.71 5.91
N ILE A 66 -5.22 -1.65 5.85
CA ILE A 66 -4.45 -1.68 4.60
C ILE A 66 -4.74 -2.94 3.79
N THR A 67 -4.70 -4.11 4.44
CA THR A 67 -4.98 -5.39 3.78
C THR A 67 -6.39 -5.42 3.20
N SER A 68 -7.38 -4.92 3.96
CA SER A 68 -8.77 -4.82 3.52
C SER A 68 -8.91 -3.88 2.32
N SER A 69 -8.31 -2.70 2.39
CA SER A 69 -8.31 -1.72 1.29
C SER A 69 -7.64 -2.27 0.04
N ARG A 70 -6.50 -2.97 0.16
CA ARG A 70 -5.79 -3.59 -0.97
C ARG A 70 -6.68 -4.59 -1.69
N ARG A 71 -7.39 -5.43 -0.95
CA ARG A 71 -8.33 -6.41 -1.52
C ARG A 71 -9.46 -5.72 -2.30
N ILE A 72 -10.08 -4.69 -1.71
CA ILE A 72 -11.13 -3.91 -2.39
C ILE A 72 -10.60 -3.27 -3.66
N LEU A 73 -9.40 -2.66 -3.63
CA LEU A 73 -8.78 -2.07 -4.82
C LEU A 73 -8.52 -3.12 -5.91
N ASN A 74 -8.05 -4.31 -5.55
CA ASN A 74 -7.87 -5.40 -6.50
C ASN A 74 -9.20 -5.88 -7.11
N ASP A 75 -10.25 -5.99 -6.29
CA ASP A 75 -11.59 -6.36 -6.76
C ASP A 75 -12.12 -5.30 -7.75
N LEU A 76 -11.95 -4.01 -7.45
CA LEU A 76 -12.31 -2.91 -8.36
C LEU A 76 -11.53 -2.95 -9.68
N ARG A 77 -10.22 -3.22 -9.65
CA ARG A 77 -9.40 -3.42 -10.86
C ARG A 77 -9.96 -4.55 -11.72
N THR A 78 -10.30 -5.66 -11.09
CA THR A 78 -10.85 -6.84 -11.78
C THR A 78 -12.21 -6.52 -12.42
N LEU A 79 -13.11 -5.86 -11.68
CA LEU A 79 -14.42 -5.46 -12.20
C LEU A 79 -14.30 -4.48 -13.36
N ARG A 80 -13.39 -3.50 -13.29
CA ARG A 80 -13.13 -2.57 -14.40
C ARG A 80 -12.73 -3.32 -15.67
N ARG A 81 -11.81 -4.29 -15.57
CA ARG A 81 -11.35 -5.11 -16.70
C ARG A 81 -12.49 -5.92 -17.31
N LEU A 82 -13.32 -6.55 -16.49
CA LEU A 82 -14.48 -7.34 -16.96
C LEU A 82 -15.50 -6.46 -17.69
N LEU A 83 -15.86 -5.30 -17.12
CA LEU A 83 -16.82 -4.38 -17.72
C LEU A 83 -16.34 -3.77 -19.05
N LEU A 84 -15.03 -3.54 -19.21
CA LEU A 84 -14.47 -3.08 -20.48
C LEU A 84 -14.48 -4.19 -21.54
N ALA A 85 -14.09 -5.41 -21.15
CA ALA A 85 -14.13 -6.57 -22.04
C ALA A 85 -15.55 -6.87 -22.54
N GLU A 86 -16.57 -6.76 -21.68
CA GLU A 86 -17.99 -6.90 -22.06
C GLU A 86 -18.44 -5.88 -23.12
N ARG A 87 -17.82 -4.69 -23.15
CA ARG A 87 -18.10 -3.62 -24.11
C ARG A 87 -17.32 -3.76 -25.43
N GLY A 88 -16.50 -4.80 -25.55
CA GLY A 88 -15.56 -4.95 -26.67
C GLY A 88 -14.47 -3.88 -26.69
N LEU A 89 -14.27 -3.17 -25.57
CA LEU A 89 -13.20 -2.19 -25.43
C LEU A 89 -11.94 -2.91 -24.93
N PRO A 90 -10.75 -2.53 -25.43
CA PRO A 90 -9.51 -3.00 -24.83
C PRO A 90 -9.49 -2.56 -23.36
N ALA A 91 -9.22 -3.50 -22.47
CA ALA A 91 -8.88 -3.18 -21.10
C ALA A 91 -7.46 -2.63 -21.15
N ASP A 92 -7.30 -1.33 -21.42
CA ASP A 92 -6.00 -0.68 -21.58
C ASP A 92 -5.14 -0.93 -20.33
N ASP A 93 -4.18 -1.86 -20.46
CA ASP A 93 -3.09 -2.17 -19.52
C ASP A 93 -1.73 -1.87 -20.19
N GLU A 94 -1.71 -1.17 -21.34
CA GLU A 94 -0.51 -0.87 -22.16
C GLU A 94 -0.26 0.63 -22.41
N SER A 95 -0.66 1.52 -21.50
CA SER A 95 -0.30 2.94 -21.59
C SER A 95 0.95 3.24 -20.76
N GLU A 96 2.10 2.64 -21.12
CA GLU A 96 3.45 3.19 -20.89
C GLU A 96 4.54 2.20 -21.37
N VAL A 97 4.83 2.16 -22.67
CA VAL A 97 6.21 2.19 -23.21
C VAL A 97 6.12 2.76 -24.64
N GLY A 98 6.05 4.08 -24.73
CA GLY A 98 6.37 4.80 -25.96
C GLY A 98 7.88 4.94 -26.11
N THR A 99 8.60 3.84 -26.35
CA THR A 99 9.94 3.90 -26.95
C THR A 99 9.92 3.19 -28.28
N ALA A 100 9.81 3.98 -29.34
CA ALA A 100 10.34 3.61 -30.64
C ALA A 100 10.89 4.91 -31.26
N GLU A 101 12.22 4.96 -31.28
CA GLU A 101 13.03 5.91 -32.02
C GLU A 101 12.57 6.01 -33.48
N GLU A 102 12.53 7.22 -34.04
CA GLU A 102 12.56 7.38 -35.49
C GLU A 102 13.35 8.64 -35.90
N ASN A 103 14.53 8.34 -36.47
CA ASN A 103 15.44 9.13 -37.33
C ASN A 103 16.18 10.36 -36.78
#